data_AF-A0AA43UIF2-F1
#
_entry.id   AF-A0AA43UIF2-F1
#
_cell.length_a   1.000
_cell.length_b   1.000
_cell.length_c   1.000
_cell.angle_alpha   90.00
_cell.angle_beta   90.00
_cell.angle_gamma   90.00
#
_symmetry.space_group_name_H-M   'P 1'
#
loop_
_entity.id
_entity.type
_entity.pdbx_description
1 polymer ?
#
loop_
_entity_poly.entity_id
_entity_poly.type
_entity_poly.pdbx_seq_one_letter_code
_entity_poly.pdbx_strand_id
1 'polypeptide(L)' 'MGNIRTTFVKRTAKELVEIYGDKFTDDFENNKKVVEEYSTVSTKHLRNKIAGYATKIANQ' A
#
# COMPACT_ATOMS: atom_id res chain seq x y z
N MET A 1 6.90 -8.63 -20.30
CA MET A 1 5.71 -7.90 -19.84
C MET A 1 6.09 -7.08 -18.62
N GLY A 2 6.07 -5.75 -18.70
CA GLY A 2 6.68 -4.87 -17.69
C GLY A 2 5.89 -4.84 -16.38
N ASN A 3 6.59 -4.93 -15.24
CA ASN A 3 6.03 -4.80 -13.88
C ASN A 3 5.70 -3.33 -13.53
N ILE A 4 4.90 -2.68 -14.37
CA ILE A 4 4.45 -1.31 -14.15
C ILE A 4 3.22 -1.37 -13.23
N ARG A 5 3.35 -0.72 -12.07
CA ARG A 5 2.23 -0.49 -11.15
C ARG A 5 1.32 0.60 -11.74
N THR A 6 0.01 0.36 -11.72
CA THR A 6 -0.99 1.33 -12.19
C THR A 6 -0.95 2.60 -11.36
N THR A 7 -1.31 3.73 -11.97
CA THR A 7 -1.31 5.05 -11.32
C THR A 7 -2.19 5.07 -10.07
N PHE A 8 -3.30 4.33 -10.09
CA PHE A 8 -4.18 4.16 -8.93
C PHE A 8 -3.42 3.61 -7.71
N VAL A 9 -2.68 2.51 -7.88
CA VAL A 9 -1.89 1.91 -6.79
C VAL A 9 -0.90 2.91 -6.21
N LYS A 10 -0.22 3.68 -7.06
CA LYS A 10 0.77 4.67 -6.61
C LYS A 10 0.14 5.81 -5.83
N ARG A 11 -0.99 6.34 -6.33
CA ARG A 11 -1.70 7.45 -5.69
C ARG A 11 -2.26 7.03 -4.33
N THR A 12 -2.99 5.92 -4.27
CA THR A 12 -3.58 5.42 -3.02
C THR A 12 -2.51 5.10 -1.99
N ALA A 13 -1.43 4.43 -2.38
CA ALA A 13 -0.33 4.15 -1.47
C ALA A 13 0.35 5.42 -0.94
N LYS A 14 0.52 6.44 -1.79
CA LYS A 14 1.12 7.71 -1.37
C LYS A 14 0.23 8.45 -0.38
N GLU A 15 -1.07 8.52 -0.66
CA GLU A 15 -2.08 9.13 0.22
C GLU A 15 -2.14 8.40 1.57
N LEU A 16 -2.10 7.07 1.56
CA LEU A 16 -2.04 6.24 2.77
C LEU A 16 -0.78 6.50 3.60
N VAL A 17 0.39 6.64 2.96
CA VAL A 17 1.65 6.91 3.65
C VAL A 17 1.71 8.35 4.17
N GLU A 18 1.12 9.32 3.46
CA GLU A 18 1.05 10.70 3.96
C GLU A 18 0.14 10.83 5.18
N ILE A 19 -0.97 10.09 5.24
CA ILE A 19 -1.94 10.19 6.33
C ILE A 19 -1.60 9.24 7.50
N TYR A 20 -1.12 8.02 7.19
CA TYR A 20 -0.91 6.94 8.14
C TYR A 20 0.52 6.39 8.13
N GLY A 21 1.49 7.17 7.64
CA GLY A 21 2.90 6.76 7.53
C GLY A 21 3.48 6.17 8.81
N ASP A 22 3.06 6.68 9.96
CA ASP A 22 3.48 6.22 11.29
C ASP A 22 2.99 4.78 11.62
N LYS A 23 1.89 4.34 10.99
CA LYS A 23 1.34 2.98 11.15
C LYS A 23 1.95 1.97 10.17
N PHE A 24 2.66 2.43 9.14
CA PHE A 24 3.34 1.53 8.21
C PHE A 24 4.67 1.10 8.82
N THR A 25 4.83 -0.20 9.03
CA THR A 25 6.03 -0.79 9.62
C THR A 25 6.69 -1.73 8.60
N ASP A 26 7.83 -2.34 8.94
CA ASP A 26 8.44 -3.42 8.16
C ASP A 26 7.58 -4.71 8.10
N ASP A 27 6.57 -4.83 8.95
CA ASP A 27 5.67 -5.98 8.96
C ASP A 27 4.63 -5.90 7.83
N PHE A 28 4.75 -6.81 6.86
CA PHE A 28 3.85 -6.87 5.71
C PHE A 28 2.42 -7.29 6.09
N GLU A 29 2.24 -8.05 7.17
CA GLU A 29 0.93 -8.51 7.61
C GLU A 29 0.11 -7.38 8.21
N ASN A 30 0.75 -6.55 9.03
CA ASN A 30 0.15 -5.36 9.59
C ASN A 30 -0.22 -4.36 8.49
N ASN A 31 0.70 -4.12 7.54
CA ASN A 31 0.46 -3.19 6.44
C ASN A 31 -0.71 -3.63 5.54
N LYS A 32 -0.93 -4.94 5.34
CA LYS A 32 -2.10 -5.43 4.62
C LYS A 32 -3.41 -5.11 5.34
N LYS A 33 -3.45 -5.23 6.67
CA LYS A 33 -4.65 -4.91 7.48
C LYS A 33 -4.94 -3.42 7.44
N VAL A 34 -3.92 -2.59 7.63
CA VAL A 34 -4.01 -1.12 7.48
C VAL A 34 -4.58 -0.76 6.11
N VAL A 35 -4.05 -1.34 5.03
CA VAL A 35 -4.56 -1.08 3.66
C VAL A 35 -5.98 -1.63 3.45
N GLU A 36 -6.38 -2.71 4.12
CA GLU A 36 -7.74 -3.24 4.07
C GLU A 36 -8.75 -2.34 4.80
N GLU A 37 -8.36 -1.77 5.94
CA GLU A 37 -9.18 -0.86 6.72
C GLU A 37 -9.37 0.50 6.02
N TYR A 38 -8.30 1.03 5.45
CA TYR A 38 -8.30 2.38 4.85
C TYR A 38 -8.60 2.40 3.36
N SER A 39 -8.74 1.24 2.71
CA SER A 39 -9.01 1.16 1.28
C SER A 39 -10.12 0.17 0.99
N THR A 40 -11.14 0.59 0.23
CA THR A 40 -12.27 -0.24 -0.24
C THR A 40 -11.84 -1.26 -1.32
N VAL A 41 -10.60 -1.74 -1.25
CA VAL A 41 -9.98 -2.59 -2.26
C VAL A 41 -10.53 -4.00 -2.13
N SER A 42 -11.37 -4.38 -3.09
CA SER A 42 -12.07 -5.66 -3.10
C SER A 42 -11.16 -6.85 -3.48
N THR A 43 -9.98 -6.62 -4.04
CA THR A 43 -9.12 -7.70 -4.58
C THR A 43 -7.81 -7.85 -3.81
N LYS A 44 -7.54 -9.07 -3.33
CA LYS A 44 -6.29 -9.47 -2.64
C LYS A 44 -5.02 -9.04 -3.38
N HIS A 45 -5.02 -9.17 -4.71
CA HIS A 45 -3.85 -8.83 -5.52
C HIS A 45 -3.56 -7.32 -5.55
N LEU A 46 -4.60 -6.49 -5.57
CA LEU A 46 -4.45 -5.03 -5.55
C LEU A 46 -3.99 -4.55 -4.18
N ARG A 47 -4.53 -5.13 -3.10
CA ARG A 47 -4.09 -4.88 -1.72
C ARG A 47 -2.61 -5.16 -1.53
N ASN A 48 -2.14 -6.32 -1.99
CA ASN A 48 -0.71 -6.68 -1.90
C ASN A 48 0.18 -5.71 -2.67
N LYS A 49 -0.26 -5.24 -3.85
CA LYS A 49 0.48 -4.24 -4.64
C LYS A 49 0.54 -2.88 -3.96
N ILE A 50 -0.55 -2.45 -3.32
CA ILE A 50 -0.63 -1.19 -2.57
C ILE A 50 0.25 -1.29 -1.32
N ALA A 51 0.07 -2.32 -0.49
CA ALA A 51 0.86 -2.54 0.72
C ALA A 51 2.35 -2.60 0.40
N GLY A 52 2.76 -3.37 -0.61
CA GLY A 52 4.18 -3.46 -0.99
C GLY A 52 4.75 -2.18 -1.59
N TYR A 53 3.93 -1.31 -2.19
CA TYR A 53 4.39 -0.01 -2.67
C TYR A 53 4.41 1.04 -1.54
N ALA A 54 3.45 0.99 -0.61
CA ALA A 54 3.41 1.82 0.58
C ALA A 54 4.62 1.57 1.49
N THR A 55 4.96 0.29 1.80
CA THR A 55 6.18 -0.03 2.56
C THR A 55 7.43 0.49 1.86
N LYS A 56 7.48 0.39 0.53
CA LYS A 56 8.64 0.87 -0.24
C LYS A 56 8.78 2.39 -0.20
N ILE A 57 7.69 3.15 -0.05
CA ILE A 57 7.74 4.60 0.13
C ILE A 57 8.09 4.95 1.58
N ALA A 58 7.54 4.23 2.56
CA ALA A 58 7.79 4.48 3.98
C ALA A 58 9.24 4.18 4.41
N ASN A 59 9.89 3.18 3.79
CA ASN A 59 11.29 2.81 4.02
C ASN A 59 12.27 3.43 3.00
N GLN A 60 11.87 4.46 2.25
CA GLN A 60 12.72 5.17 1.28
C GLN A 60 13.12 6.56 1.78
#